data_AF-A0A7V5DA65-F1
#
_entry.id   AF-A0A7V5DA65-F1
#
_cell.length_a   1.000
_cell.length_b   1.000
_cell.length_c   1.000
_cell.angle_alpha   90.00
_cell.angle_beta   90.00
_cell.angle_gamma   90.00
#
_symmetry.space_group_name_H-M   'P 1'
#
loop_
_entity.id
_entity.type
_entity.pdbx_description
1 polymer ?
#
loop_
_entity_poly.entity_id
_entity_poly.type
_entity_poly.pdbx_seq_one_letter_code
_entity_poly.pdbx_strand_id
1 'polypeptide(L)'
;MRTLAFLFAAFLFTPFTLSAQVTLVKGAPNQIFDLACAQCSLSVEEVALWKGIRLLPYHKERSGLTNLLHWKYYDAIVKEYVVTSEELPWEKCTQLLEPLPDTDTLSLQINLHWTDSTAQTHLIYLLIGGLQKSDLYALPMYSELEADAEMEPKRFSAIVQIKLPDGKTETYESISGEMTLSHFEAKTGAVAGTFEFEGNCIGWVKKGTFNSGVFEKK
;
A
#
# COMPACT_ATOMS: atom_id res chain seq x y z
N MET A 1 42.39 -42.86 39.64
CA MET A 1 42.64 -42.58 38.20
C MET A 1 41.35 -42.05 37.60
N ARG A 2 41.44 -40.87 36.97
CA ARG A 2 40.57 -40.29 35.92
C ARG A 2 39.09 -39.99 36.20
N THR A 3 38.90 -38.72 36.55
CA THR A 3 37.89 -37.78 36.01
C THR A 3 37.55 -37.97 34.53
N LEU A 4 36.26 -37.86 34.16
CA LEU A 4 35.68 -36.98 33.11
C LEU A 4 34.31 -37.52 32.65
N ALA A 5 33.30 -36.63 32.64
CA ALA A 5 32.15 -36.53 31.71
C ALA A 5 30.90 -36.08 32.49
N PHE A 6 30.83 -34.80 32.83
CA PHE A 6 30.10 -33.77 32.05
C PHE A 6 28.58 -33.99 32.12
N LEU A 7 27.85 -33.27 32.99
CA LEU A 7 27.31 -31.92 32.68
C LEU A 7 26.73 -31.84 31.27
N PHE A 8 25.67 -32.60 30.97
CA PHE A 8 24.94 -32.47 29.69
C PHE A 8 23.45 -32.82 29.79
N ALA A 9 22.79 -32.49 30.91
CA ALA A 9 21.35 -32.71 31.07
C ALA A 9 20.59 -31.50 31.65
N ALA A 10 21.16 -30.29 31.55
CA ALA A 10 20.57 -29.07 32.11
C ALA A 10 20.38 -27.94 31.07
N PHE A 11 20.40 -28.24 29.77
CA PHE A 11 20.43 -27.21 28.71
C PHE A 11 19.48 -27.48 27.51
N LEU A 12 18.30 -28.07 27.72
CA LEU A 12 17.33 -28.29 26.63
C LEU A 12 15.90 -27.80 26.90
N PHE A 13 15.69 -27.00 27.94
CA PHE A 13 14.46 -26.22 28.12
C PHE A 13 14.80 -24.75 28.37
N THR A 14 15.56 -24.15 27.47
CA THR A 14 15.45 -22.70 27.28
C THR A 14 14.13 -22.47 26.53
N PRO A 15 13.16 -21.75 27.10
CA PRO A 15 12.11 -21.20 26.25
C PRO A 15 12.83 -20.32 25.24
N PHE A 16 12.73 -20.67 23.96
CA PHE A 16 12.95 -19.70 22.90
C PHE A 16 11.96 -18.57 23.19
N THR A 17 12.42 -17.54 23.88
CA THR A 17 11.79 -16.23 23.83
C THR A 17 11.97 -15.80 22.38
N LEU A 18 11.00 -16.17 21.54
CA LEU A 18 10.71 -15.41 20.32
C LEU A 18 10.61 -13.98 20.79
N SER A 19 11.66 -13.20 20.56
CA SER A 19 11.61 -11.76 20.72
C SER A 19 10.52 -11.30 19.76
N ALA A 20 9.32 -11.07 20.28
CA ALA A 20 8.29 -10.35 19.57
C ALA A 20 8.90 -8.97 19.30
N GLN A 21 9.39 -8.76 18.09
CA GLN A 21 9.84 -7.46 17.64
C GLN A 21 8.61 -6.56 17.70
N VAL A 22 8.53 -5.74 18.75
CA VAL A 22 7.46 -4.78 18.92
C VAL A 22 7.63 -3.75 17.81
N THR A 23 6.72 -3.81 16.84
CA THR A 23 6.76 -3.04 15.60
C THR A 23 6.55 -1.55 15.81
N LEU A 24 5.97 -1.14 16.95
CA LEU A 24 5.69 0.24 17.31
C LEU A 24 5.87 0.46 18.80
N VAL A 25 6.87 1.25 19.20
CA VAL A 25 7.02 1.79 20.57
C VAL A 25 6.73 3.29 20.56
N LYS A 26 5.67 3.73 21.24
CA LYS A 26 5.33 5.16 21.35
C LYS A 26 6.56 5.96 21.81
N GLY A 27 6.91 7.04 21.11
CA GLY A 27 7.93 7.98 21.63
C GLY A 27 9.32 7.95 20.98
N ALA A 28 9.67 6.93 20.19
CA ALA A 28 11.05 6.73 19.77
C ALA A 28 11.34 7.25 18.34
N PRO A 29 12.40 8.05 18.12
CA PRO A 29 12.68 8.74 16.85
C PRO A 29 13.25 7.87 15.71
N ASN A 30 13.59 6.60 15.96
CA ASN A 30 14.24 5.72 14.96
C ASN A 30 13.47 4.39 14.79
N GLN A 31 12.20 4.44 14.37
CA GLN A 31 11.39 3.24 14.21
C GLN A 31 11.21 2.80 12.76
N ILE A 32 11.09 1.49 12.59
CA ILE A 32 10.75 0.85 11.34
C ILE A 32 9.32 0.32 11.49
N PHE A 33 8.41 0.70 10.59
CA PHE A 33 7.18 -0.02 10.33
C PHE A 33 7.55 -1.34 9.64
N ASP A 34 7.93 -2.35 10.43
CA ASP A 34 8.17 -3.69 9.91
C ASP A 34 6.84 -4.42 9.72
N LEU A 35 6.18 -4.13 8.60
CA LEU A 35 4.85 -4.64 8.30
C LEU A 35 4.83 -6.17 8.11
N ALA A 36 6.00 -6.80 7.99
CA ALA A 36 6.21 -8.23 7.79
C ALA A 36 6.49 -9.01 9.09
N CYS A 37 6.04 -8.50 10.24
CA CYS A 37 6.20 -9.22 11.51
C CYS A 37 5.28 -10.47 11.58
N ALA A 38 5.70 -11.53 12.30
CA ALA A 38 4.97 -12.80 12.37
C ALA A 38 3.54 -12.71 12.96
N GLN A 39 3.26 -11.64 13.71
CA GLN A 39 1.95 -11.36 14.32
C GLN A 39 1.20 -10.24 13.59
N CYS A 40 1.83 -9.62 12.60
CA CYS A 40 1.24 -8.55 11.82
C CYS A 40 0.34 -9.13 10.73
N SER A 41 -0.69 -8.39 10.34
CA SER A 41 -1.50 -8.73 9.17
C SER A 41 -1.75 -7.50 8.32
N LEU A 42 -1.85 -7.72 7.01
CA LEU A 42 -2.14 -6.68 6.04
C LEU A 42 -3.35 -7.09 5.23
N SER A 43 -4.30 -6.17 5.06
CA SER A 43 -5.45 -6.37 4.17
C SER A 43 -5.64 -5.16 3.28
N VAL A 44 -5.95 -5.40 2.01
CA VAL A 44 -6.26 -4.36 1.05
C VAL A 44 -7.68 -3.86 1.30
N GLU A 45 -7.82 -2.58 1.58
CA GLU A 45 -9.12 -1.91 1.65
C GLU A 45 -9.60 -1.55 0.24
N GLU A 46 -8.70 -0.96 -0.56
CA GLU A 46 -9.03 -0.44 -1.89
C GLU A 46 -7.80 -0.42 -2.80
N VAL A 47 -7.99 -0.82 -4.06
CA VAL A 47 -7.10 -0.46 -5.17
C VAL A 47 -7.93 0.38 -6.12
N ALA A 48 -7.42 1.54 -6.53
CA ALA A 48 -8.11 2.43 -7.46
C ALA A 48 -7.12 3.04 -8.45
N LEU A 49 -7.55 3.19 -9.70
CA LEU A 49 -6.76 3.81 -10.76
C LEU A 49 -7.52 5.04 -11.26
N TRP A 50 -7.00 6.23 -11.04
CA TRP A 50 -7.70 7.47 -11.37
C TRP A 50 -7.16 8.07 -12.66
N LYS A 51 -8.04 8.60 -13.52
CA LYS A 51 -7.61 9.44 -14.65
C LYS A 51 -7.15 10.81 -14.14
N GLY A 52 -5.91 11.18 -14.41
CA GLY A 52 -5.26 12.43 -13.98
C GLY A 52 -4.21 12.25 -12.88
N ILE A 53 -3.60 13.35 -12.45
CA ILE A 53 -2.61 13.38 -11.36
C ILE A 53 -3.33 13.60 -10.03
N ARG A 54 -3.09 12.72 -9.06
CA ARG A 54 -3.46 12.90 -7.66
C ARG A 54 -2.22 13.17 -6.82
N LEU A 55 -2.43 13.90 -5.73
CA LEU A 55 -1.44 14.15 -4.69
C LEU A 55 -2.06 13.84 -3.33
N LEU A 56 -1.22 13.41 -2.40
CA LEU A 56 -1.59 13.28 -0.99
C LEU A 56 -1.32 14.61 -0.26
N PRO A 57 -2.07 14.96 0.81
CA PRO A 57 -3.33 14.35 1.21
C PRO A 57 -4.48 14.75 0.24
N TYR A 58 -5.45 13.85 0.03
CA TYR A 58 -6.62 14.14 -0.81
C TYR A 58 -7.94 13.87 -0.08
N HIS A 59 -9.01 14.49 -0.56
CA HIS A 59 -10.37 14.19 -0.12
C HIS A 59 -10.98 13.08 -0.98
N LYS A 60 -11.35 11.94 -0.37
CA LYS A 60 -11.83 10.73 -1.09
C LYS A 60 -13.05 11.03 -1.96
N GLU A 61 -14.01 11.79 -1.42
CA GLU A 61 -15.32 12.05 -2.07
C GLU A 61 -15.36 13.25 -3.03
N ARG A 62 -14.33 14.11 -3.04
CA ARG A 62 -14.38 15.42 -3.73
C ARG A 62 -13.37 15.55 -4.88
N SER A 63 -12.71 14.46 -5.28
CA SER A 63 -11.65 14.55 -6.28
C SER A 63 -12.16 14.95 -7.66
N GLY A 64 -13.42 14.63 -7.99
CA GLY A 64 -13.96 14.79 -9.34
C GLY A 64 -13.27 13.90 -10.39
N LEU A 65 -12.38 13.00 -9.97
CA LEU A 65 -11.62 12.11 -10.86
C LEU A 65 -12.42 10.84 -11.11
N THR A 66 -12.22 10.24 -12.28
CA THR A 66 -12.89 8.99 -12.67
C THR A 66 -12.01 7.81 -12.30
N ASN A 67 -12.53 6.86 -11.51
CA ASN A 67 -11.87 5.57 -11.27
C ASN A 67 -12.04 4.68 -12.50
N LEU A 68 -10.92 4.20 -13.02
CA LEU A 68 -10.77 3.44 -14.25
C LEU A 68 -10.84 1.93 -14.05
N LEU A 69 -10.77 1.47 -12.79
CA LEU A 69 -11.07 0.09 -12.43
C LEU A 69 -12.58 -0.19 -12.36
N HIS A 70 -13.42 0.81 -12.64
CA HIS A 70 -14.86 0.62 -12.77
C HIS A 70 -15.25 0.08 -14.15
N TRP A 71 -16.41 -0.57 -14.16
CA TRP A 71 -17.05 -1.13 -15.33
C TRP A 71 -18.23 -0.27 -15.75
N LYS A 72 -18.48 -0.19 -17.04
CA LYS A 72 -19.61 0.53 -17.62
C LYS A 72 -20.44 -0.42 -18.45
N TYR A 73 -21.75 -0.42 -18.26
CA TYR A 73 -22.69 -1.13 -19.13
C TYR A 73 -23.84 -0.21 -19.51
N TYR A 74 -24.56 -0.56 -20.57
CA TYR A 74 -25.78 0.14 -20.97
C TYR A 74 -26.98 -0.61 -20.39
N ASP A 75 -27.67 0.01 -19.43
CA ASP A 75 -28.90 -0.55 -18.86
C ASP A 75 -30.07 -0.21 -19.80
N ALA A 76 -30.67 -1.24 -20.39
CA ALA A 76 -31.77 -1.08 -21.34
C ALA A 76 -33.11 -0.69 -20.68
N ILE A 77 -33.29 -0.92 -19.37
CA ILE A 77 -34.50 -0.59 -18.61
C ILE A 77 -34.52 0.91 -18.34
N VAL A 78 -33.43 1.44 -17.79
CA VAL A 78 -33.32 2.88 -17.50
C VAL A 78 -32.80 3.70 -18.70
N LYS A 79 -32.35 3.03 -19.76
CA LYS A 79 -31.84 3.61 -21.02
C LYS A 79 -30.63 4.53 -20.84
N GLU A 80 -29.78 4.21 -19.87
CA GLU A 80 -28.58 4.98 -19.56
C GLU A 80 -27.37 4.07 -19.35
N TYR A 81 -26.17 4.67 -19.36
CA TYR A 81 -24.98 3.96 -18.98
C TYR A 81 -24.79 3.99 -17.48
N VAL A 82 -24.65 2.81 -16.88
CA VAL A 82 -24.42 2.64 -15.45
C VAL A 82 -22.96 2.23 -15.22
N VAL A 83 -22.36 2.79 -14.16
CA VAL A 83 -20.99 2.49 -13.74
C VAL A 83 -21.03 1.64 -12.47
N THR A 84 -20.29 0.54 -12.47
CA THR A 84 -20.21 -0.41 -11.35
C THR A 84 -18.76 -0.64 -10.93
N SER A 85 -18.55 -1.01 -9.67
CA SER A 85 -17.22 -1.38 -9.17
C SER A 85 -16.75 -2.75 -9.64
N GLU A 86 -17.66 -3.58 -10.15
CA GLU A 86 -17.43 -4.97 -10.51
C GLU A 86 -18.07 -5.28 -11.87
N GLU A 87 -17.51 -6.25 -12.58
CA GLU A 87 -18.07 -6.76 -13.83
C GLU A 87 -19.36 -7.52 -13.54
N LEU A 88 -20.48 -7.12 -14.16
CA LEU A 88 -21.75 -7.81 -14.00
C LEU A 88 -21.84 -8.95 -15.02
N PRO A 89 -21.98 -10.22 -14.60
CA PRO A 89 -21.90 -11.36 -15.52
C PRO A 89 -23.09 -11.46 -16.49
N TRP A 90 -24.17 -10.71 -16.27
CA TRP A 90 -25.36 -10.68 -17.12
C TRP A 90 -25.42 -9.46 -18.07
N GLU A 91 -24.46 -8.53 -17.98
CA GLU A 91 -24.41 -7.33 -18.82
C GLU A 91 -23.18 -7.30 -19.71
N LYS A 92 -23.25 -6.57 -20.83
CA LYS A 92 -22.06 -6.30 -21.64
C LYS A 92 -21.28 -5.13 -21.03
N CYS A 93 -20.51 -5.41 -19.99
CA CYS A 93 -19.64 -4.45 -19.35
C CYS A 93 -18.41 -4.12 -20.22
N THR A 94 -17.92 -2.89 -20.13
CA THR A 94 -16.66 -2.44 -20.73
C THR A 94 -15.84 -1.75 -19.65
N GLN A 95 -14.56 -2.07 -19.55
CA GLN A 95 -13.66 -1.40 -18.61
C GLN A 95 -13.45 0.05 -19.02
N LEU A 96 -13.39 0.97 -18.06
CA LEU A 96 -13.10 2.37 -18.36
C LEU A 96 -11.62 2.65 -18.69
N LEU A 97 -10.71 1.73 -18.35
CA LEU A 97 -9.29 1.82 -18.68
C LEU A 97 -8.99 1.57 -20.18
N GLU A 98 -9.60 0.55 -20.77
CA GLU A 98 -9.40 0.17 -22.18
C GLU A 98 -9.59 1.32 -23.19
N PRO A 99 -10.65 2.14 -23.13
CA PRO A 99 -10.90 3.20 -24.12
C PRO A 99 -9.94 4.39 -24.04
N LEU A 100 -9.04 4.45 -23.06
CA LEU A 100 -8.10 5.56 -22.92
C LEU A 100 -6.89 5.42 -23.85
N PRO A 101 -6.35 6.52 -24.41
CA PRO A 101 -5.06 6.53 -25.07
C PRO A 101 -3.92 6.13 -24.13
N ASP A 102 -2.87 5.50 -24.68
CA ASP A 102 -1.69 5.09 -23.89
C ASP A 102 -0.92 6.29 -23.29
N THR A 103 -1.11 7.49 -23.84
CA THR A 103 -0.51 8.74 -23.35
C THR A 103 -1.27 9.38 -22.19
N ASP A 104 -2.46 8.89 -21.85
CA ASP A 104 -3.25 9.47 -20.77
C ASP A 104 -2.54 9.31 -19.42
N THR A 105 -2.54 10.39 -18.65
CA THR A 105 -1.95 10.43 -17.31
C THR A 105 -2.92 9.86 -16.28
N LEU A 106 -2.41 9.01 -15.39
CA LEU A 106 -3.13 8.21 -14.41
C LEU A 106 -2.49 8.34 -13.02
N SER A 107 -3.24 7.98 -11.99
CA SER A 107 -2.72 7.79 -10.63
C SER A 107 -3.20 6.46 -10.04
N LEU A 108 -2.26 5.63 -9.59
CA LEU A 108 -2.56 4.36 -8.89
C LEU A 108 -2.58 4.59 -7.39
N GLN A 109 -3.65 4.19 -6.74
CA GLN A 109 -3.84 4.30 -5.30
C GLN A 109 -4.06 2.92 -4.69
N ILE A 110 -3.42 2.66 -3.56
CA ILE A 110 -3.56 1.43 -2.78
C ILE A 110 -3.78 1.82 -1.32
N ASN A 111 -4.94 1.46 -0.77
CA ASN A 111 -5.26 1.66 0.64
C ASN A 111 -5.20 0.34 1.38
N LEU A 112 -4.53 0.35 2.52
CA LEU A 112 -4.23 -0.84 3.29
C LEU A 112 -4.64 -0.63 4.75
N HIS A 113 -5.20 -1.68 5.34
CA HIS A 113 -5.25 -1.84 6.79
C HIS A 113 -4.08 -2.69 7.23
N TRP A 114 -3.30 -2.18 8.16
CA TRP A 114 -2.22 -2.92 8.79
C TRP A 114 -2.56 -3.16 10.25
N THR A 115 -2.59 -4.41 10.68
CA THR A 115 -2.69 -4.77 12.09
C THR A 115 -1.31 -5.11 12.60
N ASP A 116 -0.86 -4.42 13.65
CA ASP A 116 0.47 -4.59 14.23
C ASP A 116 0.55 -5.80 15.19
N SER A 117 1.73 -6.01 15.77
CA SER A 117 1.97 -7.09 16.75
C SER A 117 1.16 -6.94 18.06
N THR A 118 0.60 -5.77 18.33
CA THR A 118 -0.24 -5.49 19.49
C THR A 118 -1.74 -5.62 19.17
N ALA A 119 -2.08 -6.14 17.99
CA ALA A 119 -3.42 -6.26 17.45
C ALA A 119 -4.14 -4.91 17.23
N GLN A 120 -3.37 -3.82 17.08
CA GLN A 120 -3.90 -2.52 16.74
C GLN A 120 -3.92 -2.33 15.22
N THR A 121 -5.06 -1.84 14.69
CA THR A 121 -5.21 -1.57 13.25
C THR A 121 -4.92 -0.11 12.91
N HIS A 122 -4.06 0.06 11.91
CA HIS A 122 -3.58 1.32 11.34
C HIS A 122 -3.95 1.40 9.85
N LEU A 123 -3.85 2.60 9.27
CA LEU A 123 -4.16 2.83 7.86
C LEU A 123 -2.89 3.25 7.11
N ILE A 124 -2.71 2.71 5.92
CA ILE A 124 -1.60 3.08 5.02
C ILE A 124 -2.20 3.41 3.66
N TYR A 125 -1.87 4.59 3.14
CA TYR A 125 -2.28 5.06 1.83
C TYR A 125 -1.02 5.18 0.97
N LEU A 126 -0.96 4.40 -0.10
CA LEU A 126 0.09 4.48 -1.11
C LEU A 126 -0.49 5.11 -2.37
N LEU A 127 0.26 6.02 -2.98
CA LEU A 127 -0.14 6.70 -4.21
C LEU A 127 1.04 6.79 -5.16
N ILE A 128 0.79 6.48 -6.42
CA ILE A 128 1.71 6.71 -7.54
C ILE A 128 0.99 7.68 -8.48
N GLY A 129 1.40 8.94 -8.48
CA GLY A 129 0.83 9.97 -9.35
C GLY A 129 1.59 10.07 -10.67
N GLY A 130 0.88 10.41 -11.74
CA GLY A 130 1.46 10.84 -13.01
C GLY A 130 2.04 9.74 -13.90
N LEU A 131 1.55 8.51 -13.73
CA LEU A 131 1.82 7.39 -14.63
C LEU A 131 1.17 7.65 -15.99
N GLN A 132 1.81 7.26 -17.09
CA GLN A 132 1.13 7.09 -18.37
C GLN A 132 0.46 5.72 -18.40
N LYS A 133 -0.67 5.60 -19.12
CA LYS A 133 -1.34 4.29 -19.30
C LYS A 133 -0.38 3.26 -19.91
N SER A 134 0.49 3.66 -20.83
CA SER A 134 1.55 2.81 -21.40
C SER A 134 2.44 2.16 -20.34
N ASP A 135 2.69 2.85 -19.22
CA ASP A 135 3.57 2.34 -18.16
C ASP A 135 2.98 1.09 -17.48
N LEU A 136 1.65 0.97 -17.41
CA LEU A 136 0.97 -0.20 -16.84
C LEU A 136 1.24 -1.49 -17.63
N TYR A 137 1.65 -1.38 -18.90
CA TYR A 137 2.02 -2.51 -19.75
C TYR A 137 3.54 -2.76 -19.80
N ALA A 138 4.34 -1.85 -19.24
CA ALA A 138 5.80 -1.86 -19.26
C ALA A 138 6.40 -2.23 -17.89
N LEU A 139 5.93 -3.33 -17.31
CA LEU A 139 6.39 -3.80 -16.00
C LEU A 139 7.77 -4.51 -16.08
N PRO A 140 8.63 -4.41 -15.05
CA PRO A 140 8.40 -3.69 -13.79
C PRO A 140 8.54 -2.17 -13.93
N MET A 141 7.70 -1.43 -13.20
CA MET A 141 7.79 0.02 -13.11
C MET A 141 8.55 0.45 -11.86
N TYR A 142 9.28 1.55 -11.96
CA TYR A 142 10.00 2.17 -10.86
C TYR A 142 9.54 3.62 -10.69
N SER A 143 9.41 4.07 -9.44
CA SER A 143 9.26 5.48 -9.12
C SER A 143 9.83 5.77 -7.75
N GLU A 144 10.46 6.94 -7.63
CA GLU A 144 11.16 7.41 -6.46
C GLU A 144 10.56 8.75 -6.01
N LEU A 145 10.66 9.01 -4.71
CA LEU A 145 10.46 10.29 -4.09
C LEU A 145 11.82 10.69 -3.51
N GLU A 146 12.55 11.53 -4.23
CA GLU A 146 13.75 12.16 -3.68
C GLU A 146 13.35 13.30 -2.73
N ALA A 147 14.13 13.48 -1.66
CA ALA A 147 14.02 14.67 -0.82
C ALA A 147 14.34 15.91 -1.67
N ASP A 148 13.45 16.91 -1.65
CA ASP A 148 13.53 18.17 -2.43
C ASP A 148 13.19 18.09 -3.94
N ALA A 149 12.75 16.93 -4.46
CA ALA A 149 12.27 16.81 -5.84
C ALA A 149 10.82 17.31 -6.00
N GLU A 150 10.64 18.62 -6.14
CA GLU A 150 9.32 19.24 -6.35
C GLU A 150 8.70 18.97 -7.74
N MET A 151 9.44 18.36 -8.70
CA MET A 151 9.06 18.39 -10.13
C MET A 151 9.13 17.06 -10.90
N GLU A 152 9.13 15.91 -10.22
CA GLU A 152 9.01 14.62 -10.89
C GLU A 152 7.53 14.36 -11.26
N PRO A 153 7.18 14.13 -12.55
CA PRO A 153 5.81 13.83 -12.93
C PRO A 153 5.33 12.48 -12.38
N LYS A 154 6.23 11.48 -12.27
CA LYS A 154 5.94 10.15 -11.69
C LYS A 154 6.38 10.10 -10.24
N ARG A 155 5.45 10.39 -9.33
CA ARG A 155 5.77 10.54 -7.91
C ARG A 155 5.10 9.47 -7.07
N PHE A 156 5.92 8.66 -6.40
CA PHE A 156 5.47 7.84 -5.28
C PHE A 156 5.24 8.72 -4.05
N SER A 157 4.20 8.44 -3.29
CA SER A 157 3.91 9.10 -2.02
C SER A 157 3.16 8.14 -1.11
N ALA A 158 3.38 8.27 0.19
CA ALA A 158 2.71 7.48 1.20
C ALA A 158 2.25 8.34 2.38
N ILE A 159 1.07 8.03 2.92
CA ILE A 159 0.62 8.51 4.22
C ILE A 159 0.33 7.31 5.12
N VAL A 160 0.89 7.30 6.32
CA VAL A 160 0.62 6.29 7.34
C VAL A 160 -0.08 6.95 8.53
N GLN A 161 -1.24 6.42 8.89
CA GLN A 161 -2.02 6.86 10.06
C GLN A 161 -1.95 5.81 11.16
N ILE A 162 -1.13 6.07 12.16
CA ILE A 162 -0.97 5.24 13.35
C ILE A 162 -2.01 5.65 14.38
N LYS A 163 -3.06 4.85 14.51
CA LYS A 163 -3.94 4.92 15.68
C LYS A 163 -3.17 4.54 16.93
N LEU A 164 -3.31 5.34 17.99
CA LEU A 164 -2.73 5.10 19.30
C LEU A 164 -3.79 4.52 20.25
N PRO A 165 -3.40 3.79 21.32
CA PRO A 165 -4.35 3.22 22.27
C PRO A 165 -5.25 4.24 22.98
N ASP A 166 -4.81 5.50 23.06
CA ASP A 166 -5.57 6.62 23.63
C ASP A 166 -6.58 7.24 22.64
N GLY A 167 -6.73 6.65 21.44
CA GLY A 167 -7.64 7.10 20.40
C GLY A 167 -7.10 8.22 19.52
N LYS A 168 -5.91 8.76 19.80
CA LYS A 168 -5.25 9.74 18.93
C LYS A 168 -4.69 9.06 17.68
N THR A 169 -4.52 9.83 16.61
CA THR A 169 -3.91 9.35 15.37
C THR A 169 -2.68 10.18 15.05
N GLU A 170 -1.53 9.53 14.89
CA GLU A 170 -0.31 10.12 14.34
C GLU A 170 -0.31 9.93 12.83
N THR A 171 -0.06 10.99 12.07
CA THR A 171 0.00 10.93 10.60
C THR A 171 1.43 11.17 10.16
N TYR A 172 2.02 10.18 9.51
CA TYR A 172 3.34 10.25 8.90
C TYR A 172 3.18 10.41 7.40
N GLU A 173 3.72 11.49 6.86
CA GLU A 173 3.76 11.75 5.41
C GLU A 173 5.14 11.43 4.86
N SER A 174 5.19 10.75 3.72
CA SER A 174 6.46 10.36 3.08
C SER A 174 7.28 11.59 2.69
N ILE A 175 8.52 11.63 3.14
CA ILE A 175 9.52 12.63 2.74
C ILE A 175 10.50 12.09 1.70
N SER A 176 10.67 10.77 1.67
CA SER A 176 11.46 10.04 0.68
C SER A 176 10.91 8.63 0.51
N GLY A 177 11.25 7.97 -0.59
CA GLY A 177 10.90 6.56 -0.78
C GLY A 177 11.07 6.07 -2.20
N GLU A 178 11.03 4.77 -2.38
CA GLU A 178 11.12 4.09 -3.66
C GLU A 178 10.04 3.03 -3.77
N MET A 179 9.63 2.74 -5.00
CA MET A 179 8.68 1.69 -5.27
C MET A 179 8.99 0.99 -6.58
N THR A 180 8.73 -0.31 -6.57
CA THR A 180 8.78 -1.19 -7.74
C THR A 180 7.44 -1.86 -7.90
N LEU A 181 6.71 -1.57 -8.98
CA LEU A 181 5.52 -2.31 -9.38
C LEU A 181 5.91 -3.46 -10.30
N SER A 182 5.71 -4.71 -9.87
CA SER A 182 6.06 -5.90 -10.65
C SER A 182 4.87 -6.51 -11.39
N HIS A 183 3.65 -6.28 -10.91
CA HIS A 183 2.43 -6.80 -11.51
C HIS A 183 1.25 -5.83 -11.38
N PHE A 184 0.40 -5.78 -12.40
CA PHE A 184 -0.87 -5.07 -12.39
C PHE A 184 -1.88 -5.83 -13.27
N GLU A 185 -3.00 -6.24 -12.69
CA GLU A 185 -4.12 -6.88 -13.39
C GLU A 185 -5.33 -5.93 -13.38
N ALA A 186 -5.61 -5.33 -14.54
CA ALA A 186 -6.67 -4.32 -14.67
C ALA A 186 -8.07 -4.84 -14.34
N LYS A 187 -8.32 -6.15 -14.55
CA LYS A 187 -9.63 -6.75 -14.31
C LYS A 187 -9.98 -6.92 -12.84
N THR A 188 -9.01 -7.37 -12.06
CA THR A 188 -9.19 -7.65 -10.63
C THR A 188 -8.73 -6.47 -9.77
N GLY A 189 -7.97 -5.54 -10.35
CA GLY A 189 -7.25 -4.53 -9.59
C GLY A 189 -6.10 -5.13 -8.78
N ALA A 190 -5.65 -6.35 -9.09
CA ALA A 190 -4.53 -6.97 -8.40
C ALA A 190 -3.24 -6.21 -8.71
N VAL A 191 -2.44 -5.95 -7.68
CA VAL A 191 -1.17 -5.25 -7.80
C VAL A 191 -0.11 -6.05 -7.05
N ALA A 192 1.11 -6.17 -7.59
CA ALA A 192 2.22 -6.69 -6.81
C ALA A 192 3.44 -5.79 -6.91
N GLY A 193 4.21 -5.70 -5.83
CA GLY A 193 5.38 -4.83 -5.80
C GLY A 193 6.08 -4.74 -4.46
N THR A 194 7.10 -3.88 -4.44
CA THR A 194 7.89 -3.49 -3.28
C THR A 194 7.77 -1.98 -3.10
N PHE A 195 7.62 -1.53 -1.86
CA PHE A 195 7.46 -0.11 -1.51
C PHE A 195 8.29 0.19 -0.27
N GLU A 196 9.22 1.13 -0.34
CA GLU A 196 9.99 1.61 0.80
C GLU A 196 9.83 3.13 0.93
N PHE A 197 9.66 3.66 2.14
CA PHE A 197 9.57 5.10 2.35
C PHE A 197 10.00 5.51 3.75
N GLU A 198 10.37 6.77 3.90
CA GLU A 198 10.52 7.43 5.20
C GLU A 198 9.37 8.41 5.40
N GLY A 199 8.62 8.24 6.49
CA GLY A 199 7.51 9.11 6.87
C GLY A 199 7.89 10.03 8.02
N ASN A 200 7.46 11.28 7.97
CA ASN A 200 7.68 12.28 9.02
C ASN A 200 6.37 12.68 9.70
N CYS A 201 6.37 12.71 11.03
CA CYS A 201 5.32 13.30 11.86
C CYS A 201 5.97 14.29 12.85
N ILE A 202 5.93 15.59 12.55
CA ILE A 202 6.42 16.67 13.44
C ILE A 202 7.88 16.43 13.91
N GLY A 203 8.77 16.08 12.98
CA GLY A 203 10.19 15.85 13.24
C GLY A 203 10.53 14.42 13.68
N TRP A 204 9.53 13.53 13.72
CA TRP A 204 9.72 12.13 14.07
C TRP A 204 9.70 11.32 12.79
N VAL A 205 10.82 10.70 12.44
CA VAL A 205 10.99 9.96 11.21
C VAL A 205 10.81 8.47 11.47
N LYS A 206 10.07 7.80 10.59
CA LYS A 206 9.89 6.35 10.63
C LYS A 206 10.02 5.76 9.23
N LYS A 207 10.74 4.64 9.09
CA LYS A 207 10.89 3.93 7.82
C LYS A 207 9.77 2.91 7.66
N GLY A 208 9.11 2.85 6.52
CA GLY A 208 8.16 1.79 6.14
C GLY A 208 8.70 0.96 4.99
N THR A 209 8.52 -0.36 5.05
CA THR A 209 8.98 -1.29 4.02
C THR A 209 7.91 -2.35 3.74
N PHE A 210 7.64 -2.56 2.45
CA PHE A 210 6.82 -3.63 1.89
C PHE A 210 7.67 -4.39 0.87
N ASN A 211 7.95 -5.66 1.11
CA ASN A 211 8.73 -6.47 0.18
C ASN A 211 7.86 -7.52 -0.51
N SER A 212 7.78 -7.46 -1.85
CA SER A 212 7.08 -8.45 -2.67
C SER A 212 5.63 -8.73 -2.25
N GLY A 213 4.89 -7.68 -1.88
CA GLY A 213 3.48 -7.80 -1.51
C GLY A 213 2.61 -8.04 -2.74
N VAL A 214 1.60 -8.90 -2.61
CA VAL A 214 0.49 -9.02 -3.57
C VAL A 214 -0.76 -8.41 -2.91
N PHE A 215 -1.32 -7.41 -3.57
CA PHE A 215 -2.45 -6.61 -3.13
C PHE A 215 -3.64 -6.95 -4.02
N GLU A 216 -4.52 -7.79 -3.48
CA GLU A 216 -5.76 -8.19 -4.14
C GLU A 216 -6.93 -7.87 -3.21
N LYS A 217 -7.99 -7.28 -3.77
CA LYS A 217 -9.25 -7.13 -3.04
C LYS A 217 -9.86 -8.54 -2.92
N LYS A 218 -9.99 -9.02 -1.69
CA LYS A 218 -10.65 -10.31 -1.38
C LYS A 218 -12.16 -10.21 -1.52
#